data_AF-A0A6C0FD29-F1
#
_entry.id   AF-A0A6C0FD29-F1
#
_cell.length_a   1.000
_cell.length_b   1.000
_cell.length_c   1.000
_cell.angle_alpha   90.00
_cell.angle_beta   90.00
_cell.angle_gamma   90.00
#
_symmetry.space_group_name_H-M   'P 1'
#
loop_
_entity.id
_entity.type
_entity.pdbx_description
1 polymer ?
#
loop_
_entity_poly.entity_id
_entity_poly.type
_entity_poly.pdbx_seq_one_letter_code
_entity_poly.pdbx_strand_id
1 'polypeptide(L)'
;MKGVVIVWPSHVDEFKGTIEKELRDAGIAINLRESINVNTIFVKNLLLEIHYGKVWWDEHIEQEYLKRVVSGKSTQELLYFVIEHKQLDTMVKPFKKSIREKYNLDKSYFHMSDPDCYKHLGMNCDCKCDEETFTRETLKHIDLLTHPNTVHFLNNAKYCPHYDFYKFFKIYKSTLDSQSLVNRNCLCIDNGGVLAAYGIRDTHDLDFLNTYNDVMCFNNDDVGCENINHRLEYKRLGYDIEDIVNDGNNYFYHFGEKFMALRILKEFKQNRTHTIGTGHKQIRKKDINDYESIKNIV
;
A
#
# COMPACT_ATOMS: atom_id res chain seq x y z
N MET A 1 0.11 -14.45 -17.97
CA MET A 1 0.28 -14.03 -16.57
C MET A 1 1.00 -12.70 -16.57
N LYS A 2 0.59 -11.74 -15.72
CA LYS A 2 1.24 -10.42 -15.64
C LYS A 2 2.27 -10.40 -14.53
N GLY A 3 3.28 -9.55 -14.65
CA GLY A 3 4.25 -9.24 -13.59
C GLY A 3 4.62 -7.77 -13.62
N VAL A 4 5.30 -7.29 -12.58
CA VAL A 4 5.82 -5.93 -12.51
C VAL A 4 7.34 -5.95 -12.41
N VAL A 5 8.00 -5.05 -13.13
CA VAL A 5 9.43 -4.74 -12.97
C VAL A 5 9.56 -3.27 -12.59
N ILE A 6 10.35 -2.96 -11.58
CA ILE A 6 10.63 -1.59 -11.13
C ILE A 6 12.14 -1.35 -11.26
N VAL A 7 12.53 -0.28 -11.94
CA VAL A 7 13.91 0.21 -11.97
C VAL A 7 13.99 1.41 -11.04
N TRP A 8 14.89 1.31 -10.06
CA TRP A 8 15.00 2.32 -9.00
C TRP A 8 15.63 3.61 -9.50
N PRO A 9 15.23 4.78 -8.96
CA PRO A 9 15.70 6.09 -9.45
C PRO A 9 17.21 6.26 -9.62
N SER A 10 18.02 5.71 -8.71
CA SER A 10 19.49 5.78 -8.82
C SER A 10 20.07 5.08 -10.04
N HIS A 11 19.30 4.22 -10.71
CA HIS A 11 19.75 3.33 -11.78
C HIS A 11 18.95 3.47 -13.08
N VAL A 12 17.93 4.35 -13.12
CA VAL A 12 17.05 4.48 -14.31
C VAL A 12 17.86 4.82 -15.56
N ASP A 13 18.73 5.83 -15.51
CA ASP A 13 19.47 6.28 -16.70
C ASP A 13 20.48 5.25 -17.21
N GLU A 14 21.10 4.47 -16.31
CA GLU A 14 22.05 3.43 -16.65
C GLU A 14 21.38 2.15 -17.15
N PHE A 15 20.26 1.75 -16.53
CA PHE A 15 19.77 0.39 -16.63
C PHE A 15 18.48 0.21 -17.44
N LYS A 16 17.73 1.29 -17.73
CA LYS A 16 16.43 1.21 -18.44
C LYS A 16 16.49 0.50 -19.79
N GLY A 17 17.51 0.80 -20.61
CA GLY A 17 17.68 0.17 -21.92
C GLY A 17 18.08 -1.31 -21.82
N THR A 18 18.93 -1.62 -20.83
CA THR A 18 19.40 -2.99 -20.58
C THR A 18 18.26 -3.89 -20.16
N ILE A 19 17.48 -3.52 -19.14
CA ILE A 19 16.38 -4.39 -18.66
C ILE A 19 15.30 -4.59 -19.73
N GLU A 20 15.00 -3.56 -20.53
CA GLU A 20 14.03 -3.65 -21.62
C GLU A 20 14.48 -4.65 -22.69
N LYS A 21 15.76 -4.58 -23.08
CA LYS A 21 16.35 -5.54 -24.03
C LYS A 21 16.28 -6.96 -23.49
N GLU A 22 16.69 -7.17 -22.24
CA GLU A 22 16.73 -8.52 -21.64
C GLU A 22 15.33 -9.14 -21.49
N LEU A 23 14.30 -8.34 -21.17
CA LEU A 23 12.91 -8.79 -21.18
C LEU A 23 12.49 -9.29 -22.56
N ARG A 24 12.80 -8.53 -23.62
CA ARG A 24 12.46 -8.89 -25.00
C ARG A 24 13.20 -10.14 -25.48
N ASP A 25 14.50 -10.24 -25.19
CA ASP A 25 15.32 -11.39 -25.53
C ASP A 25 14.83 -12.68 -24.85
N ALA A 26 14.27 -12.55 -23.63
CA ALA A 26 13.65 -13.66 -22.91
C ALA A 26 12.23 -14.02 -23.40
N GLY A 27 11.73 -13.35 -24.44
CA GLY A 27 10.37 -13.54 -24.96
C GLY A 27 9.28 -13.02 -24.02
N ILE A 28 9.60 -12.16 -23.06
CA ILE A 28 8.65 -11.54 -22.14
C ILE A 28 8.06 -10.29 -22.81
N ALA A 29 6.74 -10.28 -22.99
CA ALA A 29 6.05 -9.12 -23.55
C ALA A 29 6.05 -7.96 -22.55
N ILE A 30 6.25 -6.74 -23.03
CA ILE A 30 6.12 -5.51 -22.26
C ILE A 30 4.80 -4.85 -22.67
N ASN A 31 3.79 -4.94 -21.79
CA ASN A 31 2.45 -4.42 -22.06
C ASN A 31 2.32 -2.94 -21.69
N LEU A 32 3.06 -2.50 -20.67
CA LEU A 32 3.10 -1.11 -20.22
C LEU A 32 4.54 -0.75 -19.84
N ARG A 33 4.95 0.47 -20.20
CA ARG A 33 6.23 1.08 -19.81
C ARG A 33 5.93 2.53 -19.45
N GLU A 34 5.99 2.82 -18.17
CA GLU A 34 5.61 4.13 -17.63
C GLU A 34 6.62 4.57 -16.57
N SER A 35 6.66 5.87 -16.32
CA SER A 35 7.44 6.41 -15.21
C SER A 35 6.61 7.32 -14.33
N ILE A 36 6.99 7.39 -13.06
CA ILE A 36 6.39 8.27 -12.07
C ILE A 36 7.46 9.14 -11.42
N ASN A 37 7.12 10.41 -11.21
CA ASN A 37 7.95 11.33 -10.45
C ASN A 37 7.72 11.09 -8.97
N VAL A 38 8.77 10.74 -8.25
CA VAL A 38 8.71 10.31 -6.85
C VAL A 38 9.70 11.11 -6.00
N ASN A 39 9.37 11.32 -4.73
CA ASN A 39 10.30 11.85 -3.74
C ASN A 39 11.02 10.70 -2.99
N THR A 40 11.92 11.03 -2.07
CA THR A 40 12.63 10.02 -1.26
C THR A 40 11.71 9.26 -0.31
N ILE A 41 10.66 9.92 0.19
CA ILE A 41 9.63 9.32 1.08
C ILE A 41 8.89 8.20 0.34
N PHE A 42 8.51 8.42 -0.92
CA PHE A 42 7.87 7.42 -1.77
C PHE A 42 8.71 6.17 -1.92
N VAL A 43 10.01 6.30 -2.23
CA VAL A 43 10.88 5.12 -2.43
C VAL A 43 10.99 4.31 -1.13
N LYS A 44 11.10 4.97 0.02
CA LYS A 44 11.10 4.32 1.33
C LYS A 44 9.77 3.61 1.61
N ASN A 45 8.65 4.31 1.43
CA ASN A 45 7.32 3.76 1.68
C ASN A 45 6.98 2.61 0.73
N LEU A 46 7.36 2.70 -0.55
CA LEU A 46 7.18 1.62 -1.51
C LEU A 46 7.95 0.36 -1.09
N LEU A 47 9.19 0.49 -0.58
CA LEU A 47 9.94 -0.65 -0.06
C LEU A 47 9.27 -1.27 1.16
N LEU A 48 8.76 -0.45 2.09
CA LEU A 48 8.00 -0.93 3.25
C LEU A 48 6.75 -1.69 2.80
N GLU A 49 6.04 -1.19 1.79
CA GLU A 49 4.88 -1.87 1.21
C GLU A 49 5.24 -3.22 0.61
N ILE A 50 6.25 -3.26 -0.28
CA ILE A 50 6.70 -4.48 -0.96
C ILE A 50 7.16 -5.53 0.07
N HIS A 51 7.82 -5.10 1.13
CA HIS A 51 8.45 -5.97 2.11
C HIS A 51 7.75 -6.03 3.46
N TYR A 52 6.47 -5.64 3.51
CA TYR A 52 5.68 -5.65 4.73
C TYR A 52 5.72 -6.99 5.46
N GLY A 53 5.94 -6.94 6.78
CA GLY A 53 6.02 -8.11 7.66
C GLY A 53 7.37 -8.81 7.67
N LYS A 54 8.38 -8.28 6.97
CA LYS A 54 9.74 -8.84 6.96
C LYS A 54 10.65 -8.07 7.92
N VAL A 55 10.95 -8.67 9.07
CA VAL A 55 11.77 -8.08 10.15
C VAL A 55 13.09 -7.47 9.64
N TRP A 56 13.79 -8.16 8.75
CA TRP A 56 15.04 -7.66 8.18
C TRP A 56 14.86 -6.30 7.49
N TRP A 57 13.74 -6.10 6.78
CA TRP A 57 13.45 -4.84 6.13
C TRP A 57 13.10 -3.75 7.13
N ASP A 58 12.34 -4.06 8.19
CA ASP A 58 12.04 -3.09 9.24
C ASP A 58 13.33 -2.56 9.90
N GLU A 59 14.31 -3.43 10.14
CA GLU A 59 15.60 -3.07 10.75
C GLU A 59 16.54 -2.30 9.82
N HIS A 60 16.48 -2.57 8.51
CA HIS A 60 17.46 -2.06 7.53
C HIS A 60 16.88 -1.03 6.56
N ILE A 61 15.60 -0.66 6.68
CA ILE A 61 14.90 0.18 5.71
C ILE A 61 15.65 1.50 5.49
N GLU A 62 16.13 2.15 6.56
CA GLU A 62 16.79 3.45 6.50
C GLU A 62 18.06 3.46 5.64
N GLN A 63 18.76 2.34 5.58
CA GLN A 63 19.98 2.19 4.78
C GLN A 63 19.66 1.74 3.36
N GLU A 64 18.65 0.88 3.21
CA GLU A 64 18.32 0.27 1.92
C GLU A 64 17.64 1.24 0.96
N TYR A 65 16.75 2.12 1.42
CA TYR A 65 16.11 3.07 0.50
C TYR A 65 17.12 4.06 -0.08
N LEU A 66 18.16 4.43 0.68
CA LEU A 66 19.20 5.36 0.23
C LEU A 66 19.99 4.86 -0.98
N LYS A 67 20.12 3.54 -1.15
CA LYS A 67 20.78 2.92 -2.32
C LYS A 67 19.98 3.07 -3.62
N ARG A 68 18.71 3.43 -3.51
CA ARG A 68 17.72 3.45 -4.60
C ARG A 68 17.34 4.87 -5.03
N VAL A 69 17.90 5.89 -4.37
CA VAL A 69 17.60 7.30 -4.64
C VAL A 69 18.86 8.02 -5.14
N VAL A 70 18.66 9.06 -5.94
CA VAL A 70 19.72 9.97 -6.35
C VAL A 70 19.90 11.03 -5.27
N SER A 71 21.10 11.07 -4.66
CA SER A 71 21.41 12.04 -3.61
C SER A 71 21.21 13.49 -4.09
N GLY A 72 20.62 14.33 -3.24
CA GLY A 72 20.40 15.75 -3.51
C GLY A 72 19.21 16.09 -4.41
N LYS A 73 18.48 15.10 -4.96
CA LYS A 73 17.26 15.36 -5.75
C LYS A 73 16.01 15.27 -4.88
N SER A 74 15.17 16.31 -4.90
CA SER A 74 13.86 16.33 -4.23
C SER A 74 12.81 15.49 -4.97
N THR A 75 12.95 15.36 -6.29
CA THR A 75 12.07 14.57 -7.16
C THR A 75 12.92 13.85 -8.20
N GLN A 76 12.54 12.62 -8.53
CA GLN A 76 13.30 11.73 -9.39
C GLN A 76 12.36 10.75 -10.10
N GLU A 77 12.81 10.23 -11.24
CA GLU A 77 12.05 9.28 -12.04
C GLU A 77 12.17 7.88 -11.44
N LEU A 78 11.04 7.19 -11.23
CA LEU A 78 10.98 5.74 -11.04
C LEU A 78 10.31 5.14 -12.27
N LEU A 79 11.00 4.21 -12.92
CA LEU A 79 10.52 3.54 -14.12
C LEU A 79 9.94 2.17 -13.74
N TYR A 80 8.80 1.81 -14.33
CA TYR A 80 8.26 0.48 -14.16
C TYR A 80 7.69 -0.08 -15.46
N PHE A 81 7.58 -1.40 -15.50
CA PHE A 81 7.04 -2.17 -16.60
C PHE A 81 5.95 -3.10 -16.08
N VAL A 82 4.83 -3.19 -16.81
CA VAL A 82 3.91 -4.32 -16.68
C VAL A 82 4.25 -5.31 -17.78
N ILE A 83 4.73 -6.48 -17.37
CA ILE A 83 5.21 -7.52 -18.27
C ILE A 83 4.22 -8.68 -18.34
N GLU A 84 4.28 -9.45 -19.41
CA GLU A 84 3.44 -10.63 -19.58
C GLU A 84 4.21 -11.80 -20.19
N HIS A 85 4.05 -12.98 -19.58
CA HIS A 85 4.48 -14.25 -20.12
C HIS A 85 3.59 -15.38 -19.56
N LYS A 86 3.56 -16.55 -20.22
CA LYS A 86 2.74 -17.69 -19.77
C LYS A 86 3.27 -18.36 -18.50
N GLN A 87 4.54 -18.18 -18.19
CA GLN A 87 5.27 -18.88 -17.12
C GLN A 87 5.98 -17.90 -16.16
N LEU A 88 5.46 -16.69 -15.97
CA LEU A 88 6.12 -15.69 -15.11
C LEU A 88 6.36 -16.20 -13.67
N ASP A 89 5.40 -16.91 -13.10
CA ASP A 89 5.46 -17.55 -11.77
C ASP A 89 6.69 -18.44 -11.56
N THR A 90 7.19 -19.07 -12.63
CA THR A 90 8.35 -19.96 -12.58
C THR A 90 9.63 -19.33 -13.11
N MET A 91 9.55 -18.39 -14.06
CA MET A 91 10.74 -17.83 -14.71
C MET A 91 11.29 -16.56 -14.04
N VAL A 92 10.48 -15.82 -13.27
CA VAL A 92 10.90 -14.51 -12.75
C VAL A 92 12.14 -14.60 -11.86
N LYS A 93 12.23 -15.60 -10.98
CA LYS A 93 13.39 -15.78 -10.09
C LYS A 93 14.66 -16.16 -10.87
N PRO A 94 14.66 -17.20 -11.74
CA PRO A 94 15.81 -17.49 -12.61
C PRO A 94 16.23 -16.29 -13.48
N PHE A 95 15.26 -15.59 -14.09
CA PHE A 95 15.53 -14.41 -14.91
C PHE A 95 16.18 -13.29 -14.09
N LYS A 96 15.60 -12.92 -12.95
CA LYS A 96 16.14 -11.90 -12.04
C LYS A 96 17.57 -12.23 -11.60
N LYS A 97 17.85 -13.51 -11.31
CA LYS A 97 19.19 -14.00 -10.96
C LYS A 97 20.15 -13.89 -12.14
N SER A 98 19.79 -14.36 -13.33
CA SER A 98 20.67 -14.34 -14.49
C SER A 98 21.06 -12.92 -14.90
N ILE A 99 20.14 -11.96 -14.81
CA ILE A 99 20.44 -10.55 -15.10
C ILE A 99 21.42 -9.98 -14.07
N ARG A 100 21.22 -10.25 -12.77
CA ARG A 100 22.13 -9.78 -11.73
C ARG A 100 23.54 -10.35 -11.88
N GLU A 101 23.66 -11.64 -12.19
CA GLU A 101 24.95 -12.29 -12.42
C GLU A 101 25.65 -11.76 -13.69
N LYS A 102 24.90 -11.64 -14.79
CA LYS A 102 25.42 -11.18 -16.09
C LYS A 102 26.03 -9.78 -16.02
N TYR A 103 25.42 -8.88 -15.25
CA TYR A 103 25.82 -7.48 -15.16
C TYR A 103 26.48 -7.12 -13.82
N ASN A 104 26.76 -8.11 -12.96
CA ASN A 104 27.30 -7.90 -11.61
C ASN A 104 26.51 -6.86 -10.78
N LEU A 105 25.18 -6.97 -10.81
CA LEU A 105 24.27 -6.03 -10.16
C LEU A 105 23.88 -6.51 -8.77
N ASP A 106 23.75 -5.57 -7.85
CA ASP A 106 23.11 -5.84 -6.56
C ASP A 106 21.58 -5.68 -6.63
N LYS A 107 20.90 -5.88 -5.50
CA LYS A 107 19.44 -5.80 -5.38
C LYS A 107 18.85 -4.39 -5.46
N SER A 108 19.67 -3.35 -5.53
CA SER A 108 19.25 -1.95 -5.61
C SER A 108 18.97 -1.46 -7.03
N TYR A 109 19.36 -2.20 -8.07
CA TYR A 109 19.13 -1.81 -9.47
C TYR A 109 17.67 -1.92 -9.89
N PHE A 110 17.06 -3.07 -9.62
CA PHE A 110 15.67 -3.32 -9.98
C PHE A 110 14.99 -4.31 -9.02
N HIS A 111 13.67 -4.23 -8.99
CA HIS A 111 12.77 -5.14 -8.31
C HIS A 111 11.82 -5.78 -9.33
N MET A 112 11.34 -6.99 -9.02
CA MET A 112 10.30 -7.66 -9.78
C MET A 112 9.27 -8.20 -8.80
N SER A 113 7.99 -8.25 -9.15
CA SER A 113 7.00 -8.97 -8.34
C SER A 113 7.40 -10.45 -8.27
N ASP A 114 7.93 -10.89 -7.13
CA ASP A 114 8.53 -12.21 -6.95
C ASP A 114 8.28 -12.74 -5.53
N PRO A 115 7.12 -13.36 -5.28
CA PRO A 115 6.74 -13.71 -3.93
C PRO A 115 7.75 -14.58 -3.21
N ASP A 116 7.92 -14.25 -1.93
CA ASP A 116 8.80 -14.97 -1.04
C ASP A 116 8.36 -16.43 -0.92
N CYS A 117 9.35 -17.31 -0.83
CA CYS A 117 9.08 -18.66 -0.40
C CYS A 117 9.09 -18.71 1.13
N TYR A 118 7.92 -18.92 1.76
CA TYR A 118 7.83 -19.06 3.21
C TYR A 118 8.67 -20.22 3.78
N LYS A 119 8.98 -21.25 2.96
CA LYS A 119 9.84 -22.36 3.37
C LYS A 119 11.33 -21.98 3.45
N HIS A 120 11.73 -20.91 2.76
CA HIS A 120 13.14 -20.52 2.58
C HIS A 120 13.29 -19.01 2.65
N LEU A 121 12.67 -18.38 3.65
CA LEU A 121 12.77 -16.94 3.87
C LEU A 121 14.24 -16.53 4.03
N GLY A 122 14.68 -15.53 3.26
CA GLY A 122 16.05 -15.03 3.29
C GLY A 122 17.09 -15.89 2.56
N MET A 123 16.67 -16.99 1.90
CA MET A 123 17.56 -17.82 1.10
C MET A 123 17.24 -17.68 -0.40
N ASN A 124 18.26 -17.89 -1.25
CA ASN A 124 18.03 -18.07 -2.68
C ASN A 124 17.33 -19.43 -2.89
N CYS A 125 15.99 -19.43 -3.03
CA CYS A 125 15.24 -20.62 -3.43
C CYS A 125 14.69 -20.49 -4.85
N ASP A 126 14.80 -21.59 -5.61
CA ASP A 126 14.13 -21.80 -6.90
C ASP A 126 12.73 -22.43 -6.75
N CYS A 127 12.14 -22.25 -5.57
CA CYS A 127 10.82 -22.78 -5.23
C CYS A 127 9.77 -22.19 -6.16
N LYS A 128 8.95 -23.06 -6.76
CA LYS A 128 7.79 -22.64 -7.53
C LYS A 128 6.88 -21.78 -6.66
N CYS A 129 6.53 -20.60 -7.17
CA CYS A 129 5.49 -19.77 -6.59
C CYS A 129 4.13 -20.28 -7.08
N ASP A 130 3.14 -20.35 -6.21
CA ASP A 130 1.77 -20.59 -6.64
C ASP A 130 1.25 -19.39 -7.45
N GLU A 131 0.51 -19.68 -8.52
CA GLU A 131 0.01 -18.68 -9.47
C GLU A 131 -0.87 -17.62 -8.80
N GLU A 132 -1.65 -18.00 -7.79
CA GLU A 132 -2.52 -17.10 -7.05
C GLU A 132 -1.71 -16.08 -6.24
N THR A 133 -0.71 -16.53 -5.48
CA THR A 133 0.17 -15.63 -4.72
C THR A 133 0.97 -14.73 -5.64
N PHE A 134 1.47 -15.23 -6.77
CA PHE A 134 2.14 -14.42 -7.78
C PHE A 134 1.21 -13.34 -8.36
N THR A 135 -0.02 -13.72 -8.69
CA THR A 135 -1.03 -12.79 -9.23
C THR A 135 -1.38 -11.72 -8.19
N ARG A 136 -1.63 -12.11 -6.94
CA ARG A 136 -1.95 -11.20 -5.84
C ARG A 136 -0.82 -10.20 -5.58
N GLU A 137 0.42 -10.66 -5.56
CA GLU A 137 1.57 -9.77 -5.42
C GLU A 137 1.72 -8.83 -6.62
N THR A 138 1.52 -9.33 -7.84
CA THR A 138 1.58 -8.50 -9.05
C THR A 138 0.53 -7.40 -9.01
N LEU A 139 -0.73 -7.73 -8.68
CA LEU A 139 -1.81 -6.75 -8.56
C LEU A 139 -1.51 -5.71 -7.49
N LYS A 140 -1.00 -6.13 -6.32
CA LYS A 140 -0.53 -5.21 -5.29
C LYS A 140 0.52 -4.24 -5.83
N HIS A 141 1.51 -4.70 -6.59
CA HIS A 141 2.52 -3.81 -7.17
C HIS A 141 1.92 -2.83 -8.18
N ILE A 142 0.97 -3.29 -9.01
CA ILE A 142 0.25 -2.41 -9.94
C ILE A 142 -0.50 -1.32 -9.15
N ASP A 143 -1.22 -1.68 -8.09
CA ASP A 143 -1.95 -0.72 -7.26
C ASP A 143 -1.01 0.30 -6.59
N LEU A 144 0.15 -0.14 -6.09
CA LEU A 144 1.16 0.74 -5.48
C LEU A 144 1.72 1.78 -6.47
N LEU A 145 1.79 1.44 -7.76
CA LEU A 145 2.41 2.28 -8.80
C LEU A 145 1.41 3.11 -9.60
N THR A 146 0.16 2.66 -9.72
CA THR A 146 -0.84 3.24 -10.63
C THR A 146 -2.03 3.86 -9.93
N HIS A 147 -2.35 3.46 -8.70
CA HIS A 147 -3.51 3.97 -8.00
C HIS A 147 -3.26 5.39 -7.46
N PRO A 148 -3.97 6.44 -7.92
CA PRO A 148 -3.60 7.83 -7.65
C PRO A 148 -3.52 8.17 -6.15
N ASN A 149 -4.51 7.74 -5.38
CA ASN A 149 -4.52 7.97 -3.93
C ASN A 149 -3.42 7.18 -3.19
N THR A 150 -3.02 6.02 -3.72
CA THR A 150 -1.91 5.23 -3.15
C THR A 150 -0.59 5.92 -3.45
N VAL A 151 -0.39 6.42 -4.67
CA VAL A 151 0.79 7.22 -5.01
C VAL A 151 0.87 8.49 -4.16
N HIS A 152 -0.26 9.16 -3.93
CA HIS A 152 -0.35 10.29 -3.01
C HIS A 152 0.02 9.88 -1.57
N PHE A 153 -0.51 8.77 -1.06
CA PHE A 153 -0.16 8.21 0.24
C PHE A 153 1.34 7.95 0.36
N LEU A 154 1.93 7.22 -0.59
CA LEU A 154 3.35 6.87 -0.57
C LEU A 154 4.27 8.10 -0.58
N ASN A 155 3.90 9.18 -1.26
CA ASN A 155 4.69 10.41 -1.27
C ASN A 155 4.63 11.22 0.03
N ASN A 156 3.61 11.01 0.87
CA ASN A 156 3.31 11.90 2.00
C ASN A 156 3.33 11.22 3.37
N ALA A 157 3.13 9.90 3.43
CA ALA A 157 3.04 9.18 4.69
C ALA A 157 4.38 9.13 5.42
N LYS A 158 4.33 9.28 6.75
CA LYS A 158 5.46 9.07 7.64
C LYS A 158 5.27 7.75 8.39
N TYR A 159 6.07 6.74 8.05
CA TYR A 159 6.02 5.46 8.75
C TYR A 159 6.41 5.60 10.23
N CYS A 160 5.50 5.21 11.12
CA CYS A 160 5.66 5.29 12.58
C CYS A 160 5.49 3.90 13.21
N PRO A 161 6.50 3.01 13.17
CA PRO A 161 6.36 1.59 13.55
C PRO A 161 5.98 1.34 15.01
N HIS A 162 6.13 2.34 15.87
CA HIS A 162 5.81 2.29 17.29
C HIS A 162 4.34 2.60 17.60
N TYR A 163 3.53 2.91 16.59
CA TYR A 163 2.10 3.19 16.76
C TYR A 163 1.33 1.92 17.12
N ASP A 164 0.42 2.04 18.09
CA ASP A 164 -0.54 1.00 18.47
C ASP A 164 -1.43 0.59 17.29
N PHE A 165 -1.61 1.47 16.30
CA PHE A 165 -2.19 1.13 15.01
C PHE A 165 -1.72 -0.22 14.45
N TYR A 166 -0.41 -0.52 14.46
CA TYR A 166 0.10 -1.76 13.87
C TYR A 166 -0.28 -3.00 14.70
N LYS A 167 -0.48 -2.86 16.00
CA LYS A 167 -1.07 -3.90 16.85
C LYS A 167 -2.51 -4.19 16.39
N PHE A 168 -3.33 -3.14 16.24
CA PHE A 168 -4.74 -3.30 15.83
C PHE A 168 -4.88 -3.79 14.39
N PHE A 169 -4.06 -3.30 13.47
CA PHE A 169 -4.01 -3.75 12.09
C PHE A 169 -3.64 -5.23 11.98
N LYS A 170 -2.73 -5.73 12.82
CA LYS A 170 -2.42 -7.16 12.89
C LYS A 170 -3.61 -7.99 13.37
N ILE A 171 -4.36 -7.51 14.37
CA ILE A 171 -5.59 -8.16 14.85
C ILE A 171 -6.64 -8.20 13.74
N TYR A 172 -6.85 -7.08 13.04
CA TYR A 172 -7.75 -6.98 11.89
C TYR A 172 -7.39 -8.01 10.80
N LYS A 173 -6.14 -8.06 10.35
CA LYS A 173 -5.71 -9.02 9.31
C LYS A 173 -5.88 -10.47 9.76
N SER A 174 -5.48 -10.78 10.99
CA SER A 174 -5.63 -12.14 11.55
C SER A 174 -7.11 -12.56 11.63
N THR A 175 -8.00 -11.63 11.96
CA THR A 175 -9.44 -11.87 12.00
C THR A 175 -9.97 -12.18 10.60
N LEU A 176 -9.57 -11.39 9.59
CA LEU A 176 -9.94 -11.65 8.19
C LEU A 176 -9.38 -12.97 7.65
N ASP A 177 -8.14 -13.32 7.99
CA ASP A 177 -7.52 -14.59 7.60
C ASP A 177 -8.30 -15.80 8.17
N SER A 178 -8.92 -15.63 9.34
CA SER A 178 -9.73 -16.67 9.99
C SER A 178 -11.14 -16.83 9.41
N GLN A 179 -11.61 -15.87 8.61
CA GLN A 179 -12.96 -15.83 8.06
C GLN A 179 -12.95 -16.03 6.53
N SER A 180 -13.03 -17.29 6.09
CA SER A 180 -12.95 -17.66 4.66
C SER A 180 -14.04 -17.08 3.75
N LEU A 181 -15.16 -16.62 4.31
CA LEU A 181 -16.29 -16.07 3.55
C LEU A 181 -16.23 -14.55 3.34
N VAL A 182 -15.27 -13.86 3.96
CA VAL A 182 -15.17 -12.40 3.89
C VAL A 182 -14.37 -11.98 2.67
N ASN A 183 -15.05 -11.36 1.71
CA ASN A 183 -14.37 -10.71 0.60
C ASN A 183 -13.75 -9.39 1.08
N ARG A 184 -12.42 -9.29 1.08
CA ARG A 184 -11.66 -8.10 1.49
C ARG A 184 -11.95 -6.87 0.63
N ASN A 185 -12.35 -7.08 -0.63
CA ASN A 185 -12.69 -5.97 -1.52
C ASN A 185 -13.93 -5.21 -1.06
N CYS A 186 -14.73 -5.80 -0.17
CA CYS A 186 -15.92 -5.22 0.45
C CYS A 186 -15.62 -4.46 1.75
N LEU A 187 -14.36 -4.30 2.12
CA LEU A 187 -13.91 -3.65 3.36
C LEU A 187 -13.03 -2.43 3.08
N CYS A 188 -13.08 -1.43 3.95
CA CYS A 188 -12.20 -0.25 3.87
C CYS A 188 -11.94 0.35 5.25
N ILE A 189 -10.69 0.42 5.69
CA ILE A 189 -10.31 1.05 6.97
C ILE A 189 -10.59 2.56 6.92
N ASP A 190 -11.10 3.13 8.01
CA ASP A 190 -11.46 4.55 8.08
C ASP A 190 -10.81 5.30 9.26
N ASN A 191 -11.23 6.58 9.42
CA ASN A 191 -10.97 7.43 10.59
C ASN A 191 -9.54 7.35 11.17
N GLY A 192 -9.41 6.73 12.36
CA GLY A 192 -8.16 6.67 13.11
C GLY A 192 -7.08 5.88 12.38
N GLY A 193 -7.45 4.79 11.71
CA GLY A 193 -6.52 3.96 10.94
C GLY A 193 -5.90 4.72 9.76
N VAL A 194 -6.68 5.55 9.07
CA VAL A 194 -6.17 6.40 7.97
C VAL A 194 -5.13 7.41 8.49
N LEU A 195 -5.41 8.08 9.61
CA LEU A 195 -4.49 9.04 10.20
C LEU A 195 -3.19 8.39 10.68
N ALA A 196 -3.30 7.19 11.24
CA ALA A 196 -2.14 6.42 11.70
C ALA A 196 -1.30 5.89 10.55
N ALA A 197 -1.92 5.41 9.47
CA ALA A 197 -1.21 4.99 8.26
C ALA A 197 -0.40 6.16 7.65
N TYR A 198 -0.97 7.37 7.61
CA TYR A 198 -0.25 8.57 7.16
C TYR A 198 0.83 9.05 8.15
N GLY A 199 0.87 8.54 9.38
CA GLY A 199 1.79 9.00 10.43
C GLY A 199 1.42 10.34 11.05
N ILE A 200 0.15 10.75 10.94
CA ILE A 200 -0.35 12.02 11.48
C ILE A 200 -0.51 11.93 13.00
N ARG A 201 -1.13 10.84 13.47
CA ARG A 201 -1.22 10.48 14.89
C ARG A 201 -1.54 9.00 15.03
N ASP A 202 -1.26 8.47 16.21
CA ASP A 202 -1.67 7.11 16.56
C ASP A 202 -3.20 7.02 16.77
N THR A 203 -3.68 5.78 16.89
CA THR A 203 -5.08 5.44 17.14
C THR A 203 -5.23 4.61 18.41
N HIS A 204 -6.43 4.55 18.97
CA HIS A 204 -6.74 3.72 20.14
C HIS A 204 -7.52 2.44 19.78
N ASP A 205 -8.01 2.39 18.55
CA ASP A 205 -8.86 1.39 17.95
C ASP A 205 -8.67 1.43 16.42
N LEU A 206 -9.07 0.38 15.74
CA LEU A 206 -9.15 0.33 14.28
C LEU A 206 -10.61 0.19 13.84
N ASP A 207 -11.13 1.23 13.20
CA ASP A 207 -12.45 1.21 12.57
C ASP A 207 -12.34 0.86 11.08
N PHE A 208 -13.32 0.13 10.56
CA PHE A 208 -13.47 -0.12 9.13
C PHE A 208 -14.93 -0.05 8.69
N LEU A 209 -15.11 0.24 7.40
CA LEU A 209 -16.36 0.24 6.66
C LEU A 209 -16.56 -1.08 5.92
N ASN A 210 -17.82 -1.48 5.73
CA ASN A 210 -18.18 -2.65 4.95
C ASN A 210 -19.48 -2.50 4.15
N THR A 211 -19.61 -3.32 3.10
CA THR A 211 -20.80 -3.39 2.22
C THR A 211 -21.79 -4.50 2.60
N TYR A 212 -21.61 -5.19 3.72
CA TYR A 212 -22.47 -6.29 4.17
C TYR A 212 -23.67 -5.85 5.03
N ASN A 213 -24.03 -4.56 5.03
CA ASN A 213 -25.20 -4.03 5.74
C ASN A 213 -25.31 -4.51 7.20
N ASP A 214 -24.22 -4.37 7.96
CA ASP A 214 -24.13 -4.63 9.41
C ASP A 214 -24.20 -6.12 9.83
N VAL A 215 -24.07 -7.07 8.89
CA VAL A 215 -23.98 -8.51 9.21
C VAL A 215 -22.61 -8.91 9.78
N MET A 216 -21.57 -8.09 9.55
CA MET A 216 -20.24 -8.33 10.08
C MET A 216 -20.06 -7.71 11.46
N CYS A 217 -19.81 -8.56 12.46
CA CYS A 217 -19.37 -8.14 13.78
C CYS A 217 -18.03 -8.79 14.11
N PHE A 218 -17.04 -7.98 14.45
CA PHE A 218 -15.84 -8.47 15.13
C PHE A 218 -16.12 -8.48 16.62
N ASN A 219 -15.95 -9.63 17.28
CA ASN A 219 -16.01 -9.71 18.75
C ASN A 219 -14.68 -9.22 19.35
N ASN A 220 -14.29 -7.97 19.05
CA ASN A 220 -13.05 -7.39 19.52
C ASN A 220 -13.18 -5.86 19.69
N ASP A 221 -13.03 -5.39 20.93
CA ASP A 221 -13.14 -3.97 21.26
C ASP A 221 -12.02 -3.10 20.63
N ASP A 222 -10.88 -3.70 20.26
CA ASP A 222 -9.76 -3.02 19.62
C ASP A 222 -9.98 -2.82 18.10
N VAL A 223 -10.92 -3.53 17.48
CA VAL A 223 -11.20 -3.48 16.04
C VAL A 223 -12.70 -3.41 15.79
N GLY A 224 -13.19 -2.20 15.54
CA GLY A 224 -14.60 -1.89 15.37
C GLY A 224 -15.06 -1.94 13.91
N CYS A 225 -16.25 -2.50 13.69
CA CYS A 225 -17.00 -2.29 12.47
C CYS A 225 -17.82 -1.00 12.60
N GLU A 226 -17.99 -0.26 11.50
CA GLU A 226 -18.76 0.98 11.52
C GLU A 226 -20.19 0.79 12.08
N ASN A 227 -20.67 1.78 12.81
CA ASN A 227 -22.04 1.78 13.33
C ASN A 227 -22.96 2.65 12.46
N ILE A 228 -24.27 2.55 12.71
CA ILE A 228 -25.30 3.31 11.99
C ILE A 228 -25.07 4.84 12.03
N ASN A 229 -24.48 5.38 13.10
CA ASN A 229 -24.20 6.81 13.20
C ASN A 229 -23.08 7.22 12.24
N HIS A 230 -22.01 6.42 12.11
CA HIS A 230 -20.95 6.66 11.13
C HIS A 230 -21.51 6.66 9.69
N ARG A 231 -22.36 5.69 9.34
CA ARG A 231 -23.02 5.66 8.02
C ARG A 231 -23.82 6.94 7.74
N LEU A 232 -24.59 7.40 8.73
CA LEU A 232 -25.37 8.64 8.60
C LEU A 232 -24.51 9.89 8.44
N GLU A 233 -23.35 9.95 9.09
CA GLU A 233 -22.42 11.07 8.93
C GLU A 233 -21.82 11.11 7.52
N TYR A 234 -21.39 9.97 6.96
CA TYR A 234 -20.92 9.92 5.57
C TYR A 234 -22.02 10.27 4.57
N LYS A 235 -23.25 9.80 4.80
CA LYS A 235 -24.40 10.14 3.96
C LYS A 235 -24.69 11.65 3.92
N ARG A 236 -24.50 12.36 5.04
CA ARG A 236 -24.64 13.84 5.09
C ARG A 236 -23.60 14.57 4.24
N LEU A 237 -22.45 13.94 3.99
CA LEU A 237 -21.41 14.44 3.10
C LEU A 237 -21.65 14.06 1.63
N GLY A 238 -22.71 13.29 1.35
CA GLY A 238 -23.03 12.82 0.01
C GLY A 238 -22.32 11.53 -0.39
N TYR A 239 -21.78 10.76 0.56
CA TYR A 239 -21.17 9.46 0.29
C TYR A 239 -22.04 8.33 0.84
N ASP A 240 -22.36 7.35 0.00
CA ASP A 240 -22.80 6.04 0.49
C ASP A 240 -21.56 5.16 0.78
N ILE A 241 -21.69 4.21 1.71
CA ILE A 241 -20.56 3.35 2.10
C ILE A 241 -20.07 2.50 0.92
N GLU A 242 -20.97 2.08 0.04
CA GLU A 242 -20.62 1.38 -1.19
C GLU A 242 -19.71 2.24 -2.09
N ASP A 243 -19.96 3.56 -2.18
CA ASP A 243 -19.10 4.46 -2.95
C ASP A 243 -17.70 4.52 -2.35
N ILE A 244 -17.60 4.62 -1.02
CA ILE A 244 -16.30 4.73 -0.34
C ILE A 244 -15.48 3.45 -0.54
N VAL A 245 -16.13 2.28 -0.47
CA VAL A 245 -15.46 0.98 -0.56
C VAL A 245 -15.14 0.58 -2.00
N ASN A 246 -16.01 0.89 -2.96
CA ASN A 246 -15.92 0.34 -4.33
C ASN A 246 -15.39 1.31 -5.37
N ASP A 247 -15.48 2.63 -5.17
CA ASP A 247 -14.89 3.61 -6.10
C ASP A 247 -13.40 3.81 -5.79
N GLY A 248 -12.54 3.49 -6.77
CA GLY A 248 -11.09 3.71 -6.68
C GLY A 248 -10.68 5.15 -6.38
N ASN A 249 -11.54 6.14 -6.65
CA ASN A 249 -11.25 7.52 -6.27
C ASN A 249 -11.39 7.78 -4.76
N ASN A 250 -12.00 6.86 -4.00
CA ASN A 250 -12.40 7.05 -2.61
C ASN A 250 -11.55 6.26 -1.60
N TYR A 251 -10.61 5.44 -2.06
CA TYR A 251 -9.67 4.73 -1.18
C TYR A 251 -8.23 4.80 -1.68
N PHE A 252 -7.28 4.32 -0.88
CA PHE A 252 -5.91 3.99 -1.25
C PHE A 252 -5.54 2.62 -0.66
N TYR A 253 -4.42 2.05 -1.10
CA TYR A 253 -3.93 0.79 -0.56
C TYR A 253 -2.78 1.00 0.41
N HIS A 254 -2.83 0.30 1.54
CA HIS A 254 -1.73 0.17 2.48
C HIS A 254 -1.66 -1.27 2.97
N PHE A 255 -0.50 -1.91 2.79
CA PHE A 255 -0.24 -3.31 3.12
C PHE A 255 -1.28 -4.31 2.57
N GLY A 256 -1.81 -3.99 1.38
CA GLY A 256 -2.77 -4.81 0.64
C GLY A 256 -4.24 -4.63 1.07
N GLU A 257 -4.53 -3.73 2.01
CA GLU A 257 -5.89 -3.44 2.45
C GLU A 257 -6.31 -2.04 1.97
N LYS A 258 -7.63 -1.83 1.77
CA LYS A 258 -8.18 -0.52 1.39
C LYS A 258 -8.28 0.39 2.62
N PHE A 259 -7.90 1.64 2.43
CA PHE A 259 -8.03 2.73 3.40
C PHE A 259 -8.76 3.88 2.74
N MET A 260 -9.68 4.52 3.46
CA MET A 260 -10.45 5.65 2.94
C MET A 260 -9.51 6.78 2.53
N ALA A 261 -9.76 7.39 1.36
CA ALA A 261 -8.97 8.48 0.85
C ALA A 261 -8.95 9.64 1.86
N LEU A 262 -7.75 10.19 2.09
CA LEU A 262 -7.52 11.24 3.09
C LEU A 262 -8.40 12.48 2.86
N ARG A 263 -8.77 12.78 1.60
CA ARG A 263 -9.69 13.86 1.25
C ARG A 263 -11.11 13.68 1.83
N ILE A 264 -11.63 12.45 1.84
CA ILE A 264 -12.95 12.16 2.41
C ILE A 264 -12.89 12.33 3.92
N LEU A 265 -11.80 11.84 4.54
CA LEU A 265 -11.60 12.03 5.97
C LEU A 265 -11.46 13.52 6.34
N LYS A 266 -10.82 14.34 5.49
CA LYS A 266 -10.76 15.80 5.68
C LYS A 266 -12.15 16.42 5.73
N GLU A 267 -13.01 16.11 4.75
CA GLU A 267 -14.40 16.59 4.69
C GLU A 267 -15.20 16.14 5.93
N PHE A 268 -15.02 14.88 6.31
CA PHE A 268 -15.65 14.31 7.51
C PHE A 268 -15.24 15.02 8.80
N LYS A 269 -13.93 15.28 8.97
CA LYS A 269 -13.41 16.01 10.13
C LYS A 269 -13.86 17.46 10.13
N GLN A 270 -13.88 18.12 8.98
CA GLN A 270 -14.39 19.48 8.83
C GLN A 270 -15.86 19.58 9.23
N ASN A 271 -16.71 18.63 8.84
CA ASN A 271 -18.11 18.65 9.26
C ASN A 271 -18.25 18.50 10.79
N ARG A 272 -17.43 17.65 11.42
CA ARG A 272 -17.37 17.48 12.88
C ARG A 272 -16.79 18.69 13.64
N THR A 273 -16.13 19.63 12.97
CA THR A 273 -15.72 20.90 13.61
C THR A 273 -16.83 21.95 13.65
N HIS A 274 -17.90 21.77 12.87
CA HIS A 274 -19.05 22.69 12.81
C HIS A 274 -20.33 22.10 13.43
N THR A 275 -20.36 20.79 13.63
CA THR A 275 -21.51 20.07 14.19
C THR A 275 -21.13 19.38 15.50
N ILE A 276 -22.02 19.45 16.48
CA ILE A 276 -21.86 18.62 17.69
C ILE A 276 -22.22 17.20 17.27
N GLY A 277 -21.22 16.31 17.22
CA GLY A 277 -21.41 14.91 16.87
C GLY A 277 -22.44 14.23 17.79
N THR A 278 -23.14 13.22 17.27
CA THR A 278 -24.16 12.48 18.01
C THR A 278 -23.55 11.91 19.30
N GLY A 279 -24.15 12.24 20.45
CA GLY A 279 -23.67 11.81 21.77
C GLY A 279 -22.64 12.72 22.44
N HIS A 280 -22.26 13.83 21.82
CA HIS A 280 -21.35 14.82 22.43
C HIS A 280 -22.09 16.09 22.87
N LYS A 281 -21.53 16.79 23.87
CA LYS A 281 -22.03 18.08 24.36
C LYS A 281 -21.39 19.28 23.67
N GLN A 282 -20.24 19.07 23.04
CA GLN A 282 -19.44 20.12 22.40
C GLN A 282 -18.60 19.53 21.27
N ILE A 283 -18.13 20.40 20.37
CA ILE A 283 -17.15 20.05 19.34
C ILE A 283 -15.89 19.50 20.01
N ARG A 284 -15.40 18.36 19.54
CA ARG A 284 -14.20 17.73 20.12
C ARG A 284 -12.95 18.42 19.60
N LYS A 285 -12.07 18.83 20.52
CA LYS A 285 -10.76 19.41 20.16
C LYS A 285 -9.92 18.49 19.26
N LYS A 286 -10.07 17.17 19.43
CA LYS A 286 -9.45 16.15 18.58
C LYS A 286 -9.82 16.31 17.10
N ASP A 287 -11.09 16.54 16.77
CA ASP A 287 -11.51 16.64 15.36
C ASP A 287 -10.97 17.93 14.70
N ILE A 288 -10.84 19.01 15.46
CA ILE A 288 -10.19 20.25 15.01
C ILE A 288 -8.71 20.01 14.70
N ASN A 289 -8.00 19.36 15.63
CA ASN A 289 -6.59 19.05 15.43
C ASN A 289 -6.36 18.11 14.24
N ASP A 290 -7.18 17.05 14.13
CA ASP A 290 -7.14 16.11 12.99
C ASP A 290 -7.34 16.86 11.66
N TYR A 291 -8.35 17.75 11.58
CA TYR A 291 -8.62 18.54 10.36
C TYR A 291 -7.44 19.43 9.97
N GLU A 292 -6.86 20.19 10.91
CA GLU A 292 -5.73 21.07 10.63
C GLU A 292 -4.47 20.28 10.23
N SER A 293 -4.24 19.10 10.81
CA SER A 293 -3.14 18.22 10.40
C SER A 293 -3.33 17.67 8.99
N ILE A 294 -4.54 17.23 8.62
CA ILE A 294 -4.83 16.72 7.27
C ILE A 294 -4.71 17.83 6.21
N LYS A 295 -5.17 19.05 6.53
CA LYS A 295 -5.21 20.19 5.60
C LYS A 295 -3.83 20.57 5.03
N ASN A 296 -2.75 20.26 5.73
CA ASN A 296 -1.39 20.53 5.25
C ASN A 296 -0.84 19.45 4.29
N ILE A 297 -1.58 18.34 4.12
CA ILE A 297 -1.20 17.21 3.26
C ILE A 297 -2.06 17.19 1.99
N VAL A 298 -3.38 17.45 2.14
CA VAL A 298 -4.39 17.46 1.05
C VAL A 298 -4.74 18.88 0.65
#